data_AF-A0A954WW63-F1
#
_entry.id   AF-A0A954WW63-F1
#
_cell.length_a   1.000
_cell.length_b   1.000
_cell.length_c   1.000
_cell.angle_alpha   90.00
_cell.angle_beta   90.00
_cell.angle_gamma   90.00
#
_symmetry.space_group_name_H-M   'P 1'
#
loop_
_entity.id
_entity.type
_entity.pdbx_description
1 polymer ?
#
loop_
_entity_poly.entity_id
_entity_poly.type
_entity_poly.pdbx_seq_one_letter_code
_entity_poly.pdbx_strand_id
1 'polypeptide(L)'
;MRKLWLAFAAVMVVSFMVLGWVGTRIYQEMPPIPDKVVTTDGTTLIDSGEIGEGQNVWQTMGGMEVGSVWGHGSYTAPDWTADWLHREAVFMLDRWANDEFGKPFEELDEEYQGQLSSRLTQKFHANNYDAETGFLTIDPLRAEAFESNVEHYRTVFIDGNADYAIPSGAISNDERLRKLSAFFFWTSWSAAADRPGDIASYTNNWPHEPLAGNAPTPANVLWSVVSVVVLLAGVVALVWWDSVRRRTHDAPAAPPTDPLDGLTLTPSMRAAGKYCAVVIGLFVAQVGLGALTAHYTVEGHGFFGIRLADVLPYAVTRTWHVQLALFWIATAFLAAGLFLAPAVGGREPRYQRLGVNVLFGALLLVVLGSLAGEWMAVQHKLGPDATFWFGHQGYEYVDLGRFWQIALFVGLLLWLGLMLRGLWPALRRRDDHRTLVRMFAGASVAIGLMYASGFFFSARSHLSVMEYWRWWVV
;
A
#
# COMPACT_ATOMS: atom_id res chain seq x y z
N MET A 1 -14.67 0.45 36.41
CA MET A 1 -13.70 -0.07 35.42
C MET A 1 -14.09 -1.41 34.77
N ARG A 2 -14.54 -2.47 35.49
CA ARG A 2 -14.82 -3.79 34.89
C ARG A 2 -15.76 -3.77 33.67
N LYS A 3 -16.87 -3.01 33.74
CA LYS A 3 -17.82 -2.87 32.62
C LYS A 3 -17.17 -2.27 31.35
N LEU A 4 -16.28 -1.29 31.52
CA LEU A 4 -15.57 -0.64 30.41
C LEU A 4 -14.57 -1.59 29.74
N TRP A 5 -13.84 -2.39 30.54
CA TRP A 5 -12.94 -3.41 30.00
C TRP A 5 -13.68 -4.52 29.25
N LEU A 6 -14.85 -4.94 29.74
CA LEU A 6 -15.69 -5.91 29.03
C LEU A 6 -16.23 -5.34 27.72
N ALA A 7 -16.69 -4.08 27.72
CA ALA A 7 -17.13 -3.41 26.51
C ALA A 7 -15.99 -3.26 25.49
N PHE A 8 -14.80 -2.84 25.94
CA PHE A 8 -13.60 -2.77 25.11
C PHE A 8 -13.24 -4.14 24.52
N ALA A 9 -13.19 -5.19 25.34
CA ALA A 9 -12.90 -6.54 24.86
C ALA A 9 -13.94 -7.04 23.84
N ALA A 10 -15.23 -6.75 24.07
CA ALA A 10 -16.30 -7.11 23.14
C ALA A 10 -16.14 -6.40 21.79
N VAL A 11 -15.86 -5.09 21.78
CA VAL A 11 -15.59 -4.34 20.55
C VAL A 11 -14.42 -4.94 19.80
N MET A 12 -13.30 -5.20 20.49
CA MET A 12 -12.12 -5.81 19.87
C MET A 12 -12.43 -7.17 19.25
N VAL A 13 -13.06 -8.08 20.00
CA VAL A 13 -13.36 -9.43 19.50
C VAL A 13 -14.29 -9.39 18.29
N VAL A 14 -15.35 -8.58 18.34
CA VAL A 14 -16.31 -8.46 17.23
C VAL A 14 -15.64 -7.84 16.00
N SER A 15 -14.87 -6.77 16.15
CA SER A 15 -14.17 -6.13 15.04
C SER A 15 -13.17 -7.07 14.36
N PHE A 16 -12.34 -7.79 15.14
CA PHE A 16 -11.38 -8.75 14.57
C PHE A 16 -12.07 -9.97 13.95
N MET A 17 -13.23 -10.40 14.48
CA MET A 17 -14.04 -11.46 13.87
C MET A 17 -14.57 -11.04 12.49
N VAL A 18 -15.10 -9.82 12.37
CA VAL A 18 -15.54 -9.26 11.08
C VAL A 18 -14.37 -9.14 10.11
N LEU A 19 -13.25 -8.59 10.56
CA LEU A 19 -12.05 -8.41 9.73
C LEU A 19 -11.50 -9.76 9.21
N GLY A 20 -11.45 -10.78 10.07
CA GLY A 20 -11.04 -12.13 9.70
C GLY A 20 -12.03 -12.79 8.73
N TRP A 21 -13.33 -12.63 8.96
CA TRP A 21 -14.37 -13.15 8.07
C TRP A 21 -14.30 -12.50 6.67
N VAL A 22 -14.18 -11.17 6.58
CA VAL A 22 -14.00 -10.48 5.29
C VAL A 22 -12.69 -10.92 4.62
N GLY A 23 -11.62 -11.12 5.38
CA GLY A 23 -10.38 -11.69 4.87
C GLY A 23 -10.58 -13.05 4.19
N THR A 24 -11.34 -13.96 4.81
CA THR A 24 -11.65 -15.26 4.18
C THR A 24 -12.43 -15.13 2.87
N ARG A 25 -13.31 -14.13 2.76
CA ARG A 25 -14.04 -13.84 1.53
C ARG A 25 -13.14 -13.34 0.42
N ILE A 26 -12.20 -12.44 0.73
CA ILE A 26 -11.22 -11.96 -0.26
C ILE A 26 -10.42 -13.12 -0.86
N TYR A 27 -10.00 -14.09 -0.04
CA TYR A 27 -9.28 -15.27 -0.54
C TYR A 27 -10.11 -16.19 -1.44
N GLN A 28 -11.43 -16.21 -1.24
CA GLN A 28 -12.36 -17.06 -2.00
C GLN A 28 -12.86 -16.39 -3.28
N GLU A 29 -12.95 -15.06 -3.29
CA GLU A 29 -13.63 -14.27 -4.33
C GLU A 29 -12.68 -13.35 -5.11
N MET A 30 -11.35 -13.43 -4.87
CA MET A 30 -10.35 -12.72 -5.66
C MET A 30 -10.42 -13.13 -7.15
N PRO A 31 -10.09 -12.21 -8.08
CA PRO A 31 -10.01 -12.55 -9.50
C PRO A 31 -9.02 -13.70 -9.72
N PRO A 32 -9.32 -14.69 -10.57
CA PRO A 32 -8.36 -15.73 -10.88
C PRO A 32 -7.20 -15.14 -11.70
N ILE A 33 -6.00 -15.68 -11.51
CA ILE A 33 -4.89 -15.48 -12.45
C ILE A 33 -4.96 -16.65 -13.44
N PRO A 34 -5.26 -16.40 -14.73
CA PRO A 34 -5.30 -17.46 -15.73
C PRO A 34 -3.96 -18.17 -15.86
N ASP A 35 -4.01 -19.48 -16.11
CA ASP A 35 -2.81 -20.25 -16.47
C ASP A 35 -2.34 -19.86 -17.88
N LYS A 36 -3.26 -19.66 -18.82
CA LYS A 36 -2.95 -19.14 -20.15
C LYS A 36 -4.02 -18.18 -20.63
N VAL A 37 -3.60 -17.22 -21.45
CA VAL A 37 -4.53 -16.40 -22.24
C VAL A 37 -4.39 -16.81 -23.69
N VAL A 38 -5.49 -17.31 -24.26
CA VAL A 38 -5.55 -17.82 -25.62
C VAL A 38 -6.61 -17.08 -26.42
N THR A 39 -6.43 -16.95 -27.72
CA THR A 39 -7.45 -16.43 -28.63
C THR A 39 -8.45 -17.52 -29.01
N THR A 40 -9.64 -17.14 -29.50
CA THR A 40 -10.65 -18.09 -29.97
C THR A 40 -10.20 -18.96 -31.16
N ASP A 41 -9.16 -18.55 -31.89
CA ASP A 41 -8.54 -19.33 -32.97
C ASP A 41 -7.39 -20.26 -32.48
N GLY A 42 -7.10 -20.27 -31.18
CA GLY A 42 -6.15 -21.18 -30.54
C GLY A 42 -4.72 -20.65 -30.39
N THR A 43 -4.46 -19.39 -30.74
CA THR A 43 -3.14 -18.76 -30.53
C THR A 43 -2.94 -18.44 -29.04
N THR A 44 -1.78 -18.79 -28.48
CA THR A 44 -1.42 -18.41 -27.10
C THR A 44 -0.85 -17.00 -27.10
N LEU A 45 -1.48 -16.09 -26.35
CA LEU A 45 -1.05 -14.69 -26.22
C LEU A 45 -0.14 -14.49 -25.00
N ILE A 46 -0.54 -15.04 -23.85
CA ILE A 46 0.19 -14.99 -22.58
C ILE A 46 0.31 -16.42 -22.06
N ASP A 47 1.55 -16.86 -21.81
CA ASP A 47 1.84 -18.23 -21.36
C ASP A 47 1.84 -18.33 -19.83
N SER A 48 1.91 -19.57 -19.34
CA SER A 48 1.87 -19.89 -17.91
C SER A 48 2.98 -19.22 -17.12
N GLY A 49 2.58 -18.52 -16.06
CA GLY A 49 3.45 -17.80 -15.15
C GLY A 49 3.83 -16.39 -15.60
N GLU A 50 3.59 -15.99 -16.85
CA GLU A 50 4.03 -14.68 -17.36
C GLU A 50 3.39 -13.49 -16.63
N ILE A 51 2.12 -13.60 -16.22
CA ILE A 51 1.42 -12.57 -15.42
C ILE A 51 2.15 -12.37 -14.07
N GLY A 52 2.49 -13.47 -13.39
CA GLY A 52 3.20 -13.43 -12.11
C GLY A 52 4.64 -12.93 -12.24
N GLU A 53 5.33 -13.28 -13.33
CA GLU A 53 6.64 -12.71 -13.66
C GLU A 53 6.54 -11.21 -13.96
N GLY A 54 5.50 -10.79 -14.67
CA GLY A 54 5.16 -9.39 -14.91
C GLY A 54 4.96 -8.59 -13.63
N GLN A 55 4.24 -9.14 -12.66
CA GLN A 55 4.10 -8.54 -11.33
C GLN A 55 5.46 -8.34 -10.64
N ASN A 56 6.38 -9.30 -10.75
CA ASN A 56 7.73 -9.14 -10.20
C ASN A 56 8.53 -8.07 -10.95
N VAL A 57 8.39 -7.98 -12.28
CA VAL A 57 9.01 -6.90 -13.07
C VAL A 57 8.52 -5.54 -12.58
N TRP A 58 7.20 -5.37 -12.44
CA TRP A 58 6.57 -4.16 -11.90
C TRP A 58 7.11 -3.81 -10.50
N GLN A 59 7.20 -4.77 -9.59
CA GLN A 59 7.76 -4.54 -8.25
C GLN A 59 9.21 -4.03 -8.30
N THR A 60 10.03 -4.61 -9.19
CA THR A 60 11.47 -4.31 -9.26
C THR A 60 11.80 -2.92 -9.80
N MET A 61 10.92 -2.33 -10.61
CA MET A 61 11.07 -0.96 -11.12
C MET A 61 10.58 0.13 -10.14
N GLY A 62 10.03 -0.27 -8.99
CA GLY A 62 9.45 0.63 -7.99
C GLY A 62 7.96 0.36 -7.69
N GLY A 63 7.29 -0.44 -8.52
CA GLY A 63 5.90 -0.84 -8.32
C GLY A 63 4.95 0.34 -8.18
N MET A 64 4.29 0.46 -7.01
CA MET A 64 3.38 1.55 -6.67
C MET A 64 4.04 2.94 -6.60
N GLU A 65 5.37 3.01 -6.63
CA GLU A 65 6.12 4.26 -6.68
C GLU A 65 6.24 4.82 -8.11
N VAL A 66 5.78 4.07 -9.12
CA VAL A 66 5.80 4.44 -10.55
C VAL A 66 4.42 4.20 -11.15
N GLY A 67 3.52 5.17 -10.98
CA GLY A 67 2.09 5.07 -11.29
C GLY A 67 1.29 4.33 -10.22
N SER A 68 0.09 3.90 -10.58
CA SER A 68 -0.78 3.09 -9.71
C SER A 68 -1.33 1.85 -10.41
N VAL A 69 -1.71 0.86 -9.62
CA VAL A 69 -2.45 -0.34 -10.07
C VAL A 69 -3.64 -0.49 -9.14
N TRP A 70 -4.84 -0.68 -9.70
CA TRP A 70 -6.08 -0.70 -8.93
C TRP A 70 -6.28 0.55 -8.04
N GLY A 71 -5.77 1.69 -8.49
CA GLY A 71 -5.88 2.98 -7.80
C GLY A 71 -4.91 3.19 -6.63
N HIS A 72 -4.09 2.20 -6.26
CA HIS A 72 -3.07 2.35 -5.23
C HIS A 72 -1.69 2.62 -5.85
N GLY A 73 -1.06 3.70 -5.41
CA GLY A 73 0.29 4.08 -5.82
C GLY A 73 0.50 5.59 -5.96
N SER A 74 1.38 5.95 -6.89
CA SER A 74 1.78 7.33 -7.16
C SER A 74 0.93 7.98 -8.24
N TYR A 75 0.99 9.31 -8.32
CA TYR A 75 0.00 10.12 -9.06
C TYR A 75 0.59 10.95 -10.19
N THR A 76 1.88 10.77 -10.50
CA THR A 76 2.54 11.47 -11.62
C THR A 76 2.37 10.69 -12.92
N ALA A 77 2.71 9.40 -12.88
CA ALA A 77 2.33 8.45 -13.91
C ALA A 77 0.84 8.05 -13.75
N PRO A 78 0.19 7.56 -14.81
CA PRO A 78 -1.22 7.16 -14.76
C PRO A 78 -1.44 5.91 -13.89
N ASP A 79 -2.71 5.57 -13.69
CA ASP A 79 -3.07 4.22 -13.27
C ASP A 79 -2.95 3.26 -14.46
N TRP A 80 -2.08 2.27 -14.37
CA TRP A 80 -1.79 1.33 -15.47
C TRP A 80 -2.98 0.41 -15.78
N THR A 81 -3.85 0.15 -14.81
CA THR A 81 -5.06 -0.65 -15.04
C THR A 81 -6.07 0.14 -15.86
N ALA A 82 -6.31 1.40 -15.50
CA ALA A 82 -7.22 2.27 -16.21
C ALA A 82 -6.70 2.70 -17.59
N ASP A 83 -5.41 3.06 -17.69
CA ASP A 83 -4.79 3.44 -18.96
C ASP A 83 -4.77 2.26 -19.95
N TRP A 84 -4.44 1.04 -19.48
CA TRP A 84 -4.53 -0.16 -20.32
C TRP A 84 -5.95 -0.38 -20.83
N LEU A 85 -6.94 -0.37 -19.92
CA LEU A 85 -8.34 -0.64 -20.24
C LEU A 85 -8.87 0.35 -21.28
N HIS A 86 -8.58 1.64 -21.10
CA HIS A 86 -9.02 2.69 -22.01
C HIS A 86 -8.40 2.54 -23.40
N ARG A 87 -7.08 2.32 -23.47
CA ARG A 87 -6.38 2.14 -24.76
C ARG A 87 -6.87 0.89 -25.50
N GLU A 88 -7.10 -0.19 -24.77
CA GLU A 88 -7.67 -1.43 -25.32
C GLU A 88 -9.08 -1.18 -25.88
N ALA A 89 -9.93 -0.44 -25.15
CA ALA A 89 -11.27 -0.05 -25.60
C ALA A 89 -11.25 0.77 -26.89
N VAL A 90 -10.46 1.86 -26.91
CA VAL A 90 -10.37 2.77 -28.06
C VAL A 90 -9.84 2.03 -29.29
N PHE A 91 -8.79 1.21 -29.14
CA PHE A 91 -8.24 0.43 -30.25
C PHE A 91 -9.31 -0.47 -30.90
N MET A 92 -10.08 -1.20 -30.09
CA MET A 92 -11.11 -2.10 -30.60
C MET A 92 -12.25 -1.34 -31.29
N LEU A 93 -12.67 -0.21 -30.73
CA LEU A 93 -13.70 0.64 -31.32
C LEU A 93 -13.24 1.23 -32.66
N ASP A 94 -12.03 1.75 -32.74
CA ASP A 94 -11.47 2.29 -33.97
C ASP A 94 -11.28 1.20 -35.03
N ARG A 95 -10.90 -0.03 -34.65
CA ARG A 95 -10.81 -1.13 -35.60
C ARG A 95 -12.17 -1.46 -36.20
N TRP A 96 -13.20 -1.66 -35.36
CA TRP A 96 -14.56 -1.93 -35.85
C TRP A 96 -15.12 -0.77 -36.67
N ALA A 97 -14.90 0.47 -36.24
CA ALA A 97 -15.35 1.65 -36.95
C ALA A 97 -14.75 1.73 -38.36
N ASN A 98 -13.45 1.48 -38.49
CA ASN A 98 -12.77 1.45 -39.78
C ASN A 98 -13.22 0.26 -40.65
N ASP A 99 -13.37 -0.93 -40.07
CA ASP A 99 -13.77 -2.13 -40.83
C ASP A 99 -15.23 -2.07 -41.31
N GLU A 100 -16.14 -1.50 -40.51
CA GLU A 100 -17.57 -1.45 -40.82
C GLU A 100 -18.00 -0.18 -41.57
N PHE A 101 -17.35 0.96 -41.29
CA PHE A 101 -17.79 2.28 -41.78
C PHE A 101 -16.70 3.07 -42.51
N GLY A 102 -15.44 2.59 -42.49
CA GLY A 102 -14.32 3.26 -43.15
C GLY A 102 -13.93 4.60 -42.53
N LYS A 103 -14.26 4.83 -41.25
CA LYS A 103 -14.00 6.07 -40.51
C LYS A 103 -13.52 5.77 -39.08
N PRO A 104 -12.78 6.69 -38.45
CA PRO A 104 -12.49 6.64 -37.01
C PRO A 104 -13.77 6.63 -36.17
N PHE A 105 -13.73 6.01 -34.99
CA PHE A 105 -14.90 5.89 -34.11
C PHE A 105 -15.49 7.25 -33.74
N GLU A 106 -14.64 8.23 -33.44
CA GLU A 106 -15.04 9.60 -33.06
C GLU A 106 -15.76 10.36 -34.18
N GLU A 107 -15.59 9.96 -35.45
CA GLU A 107 -16.22 10.59 -36.62
C GLU A 107 -17.55 9.92 -37.04
N LEU A 108 -17.96 8.86 -36.33
CA LEU A 108 -19.25 8.21 -36.57
C LEU A 108 -20.42 9.00 -35.97
N ASP A 109 -21.61 8.82 -36.53
CA ASP A 109 -22.85 9.33 -35.94
C ASP A 109 -23.13 8.63 -34.59
N GLU A 110 -23.80 9.32 -33.66
CA GLU A 110 -24.07 8.82 -32.29
C GLU A 110 -24.76 7.44 -32.26
N GLU A 111 -25.59 7.12 -33.26
CA GLU A 111 -26.25 5.82 -33.38
C GLU A 111 -25.24 4.67 -33.56
N TYR A 112 -24.26 4.86 -34.45
CA TYR A 112 -23.21 3.87 -34.70
C TYR A 112 -22.19 3.82 -33.56
N GLN A 113 -21.88 4.97 -32.94
CA GLN A 113 -21.06 5.01 -31.73
C GLN A 113 -21.71 4.23 -30.57
N GLY A 114 -23.03 4.39 -30.39
CA GLY A 114 -23.81 3.64 -29.40
C GLY A 114 -23.84 2.14 -29.69
N GLN A 115 -23.97 1.76 -30.96
CA GLN A 115 -23.92 0.36 -31.39
C GLN A 115 -22.58 -0.30 -31.04
N LEU A 116 -21.46 0.32 -31.40
CA LEU A 116 -20.12 -0.22 -31.17
C LEU A 116 -19.76 -0.19 -29.68
N SER A 117 -20.10 0.88 -28.95
CA SER A 117 -19.90 0.97 -27.50
C SER A 117 -20.64 -0.14 -26.75
N SER A 118 -21.92 -0.37 -27.06
CA SER A 118 -22.70 -1.45 -26.44
C SER A 118 -22.10 -2.84 -26.73
N ARG A 119 -21.61 -3.06 -27.96
CA ARG A 119 -20.90 -4.29 -28.33
C ARG A 119 -19.60 -4.46 -27.53
N LEU A 120 -18.83 -3.38 -27.34
CA LEU A 120 -17.61 -3.39 -26.53
C LEU A 120 -17.90 -3.75 -25.08
N THR A 121 -18.86 -3.07 -24.46
CA THR A 121 -19.29 -3.31 -23.07
C THR A 121 -19.63 -4.79 -22.86
N GLN A 122 -20.43 -5.40 -23.75
CA GLN A 122 -20.76 -6.83 -23.64
C GLN A 122 -19.52 -7.73 -23.72
N LYS A 123 -18.54 -7.40 -24.58
CA LYS A 123 -17.29 -8.18 -24.70
C LYS A 123 -16.38 -8.02 -23.48
N PHE A 124 -16.34 -6.85 -22.85
CA PHE A 124 -15.48 -6.57 -21.70
C PHE A 124 -16.03 -7.16 -20.40
N HIS A 125 -17.34 -7.08 -20.20
CA HIS A 125 -18.02 -7.69 -19.05
C HIS A 125 -18.10 -9.23 -19.14
N ALA A 126 -18.00 -9.80 -20.35
CA ALA A 126 -17.99 -11.25 -20.54
C ALA A 126 -16.77 -11.90 -19.86
N ASN A 127 -17.04 -12.71 -18.83
CA ASN A 127 -16.03 -13.47 -18.12
C ASN A 127 -15.74 -14.80 -18.84
N ASN A 128 -14.79 -14.76 -19.76
CA ASN A 128 -14.37 -15.90 -20.59
C ASN A 128 -13.26 -16.76 -19.91
N TYR A 129 -13.16 -16.69 -18.58
CA TYR A 129 -12.27 -17.56 -17.82
C TYR A 129 -12.96 -18.90 -17.53
N ASP A 130 -12.31 -19.99 -17.92
CA ASP A 130 -12.75 -21.35 -17.62
C ASP A 130 -12.01 -21.88 -16.40
N ALA A 131 -12.75 -22.15 -15.33
CA ALA A 131 -12.20 -22.65 -14.07
C ALA A 131 -11.73 -24.12 -14.14
N GLU A 132 -12.20 -24.92 -15.11
CA GLU A 132 -11.76 -26.31 -15.26
C GLU A 132 -10.40 -26.40 -15.95
N THR A 133 -10.20 -25.60 -17.01
CA THR A 133 -8.94 -25.57 -17.77
C THR A 133 -7.94 -24.55 -17.24
N GLY A 134 -8.42 -23.51 -16.55
CA GLY A 134 -7.62 -22.37 -16.11
C GLY A 134 -7.32 -21.36 -17.23
N PHE A 135 -7.94 -21.49 -18.39
CA PHE A 135 -7.67 -20.64 -19.56
C PHE A 135 -8.62 -19.45 -19.62
N LEU A 136 -8.08 -18.30 -19.99
CA LEU A 136 -8.87 -17.13 -20.39
C LEU A 136 -8.89 -17.07 -21.92
N THR A 137 -10.07 -17.15 -22.51
CA THR A 137 -10.22 -17.06 -23.97
C THR A 137 -10.65 -15.66 -24.40
N ILE A 138 -9.90 -15.05 -25.31
CA ILE A 138 -10.17 -13.69 -25.81
C ILE A 138 -10.39 -13.65 -27.33
N ASP A 139 -11.00 -12.58 -27.80
CA ASP A 139 -11.16 -12.30 -29.23
C ASP A 139 -9.79 -12.01 -29.88
N PRO A 140 -9.51 -12.48 -31.12
CA PRO A 140 -8.28 -12.14 -31.84
C PRO A 140 -8.04 -10.63 -31.95
N LEU A 141 -9.11 -9.83 -32.08
CA LEU A 141 -8.97 -8.37 -32.09
C LEU A 141 -8.45 -7.81 -30.76
N ARG A 142 -8.83 -8.45 -29.64
CA ARG A 142 -8.33 -8.07 -28.32
C ARG A 142 -6.84 -8.42 -28.17
N ALA A 143 -6.37 -9.48 -28.83
CA ALA A 143 -4.95 -9.79 -28.91
C ALA A 143 -4.18 -8.77 -29.77
N GLU A 144 -4.76 -8.27 -30.87
CA GLU A 144 -4.17 -7.13 -31.62
C GLU A 144 -4.07 -5.87 -30.74
N ALA A 145 -5.10 -5.58 -29.94
CA ALA A 145 -5.09 -4.47 -28.98
C ALA A 145 -4.00 -4.63 -27.91
N PHE A 146 -3.76 -5.86 -27.45
CA PHE A 146 -2.66 -6.17 -26.54
C PHE A 146 -1.31 -5.78 -27.14
N GLU A 147 -1.02 -6.17 -28.39
CA GLU A 147 0.24 -5.81 -29.05
C GLU A 147 0.37 -4.30 -29.25
N SER A 148 -0.73 -3.60 -29.57
CA SER A 148 -0.72 -2.14 -29.65
C SER A 148 -0.38 -1.48 -28.31
N ASN A 149 -0.89 -2.03 -27.20
CA ASN A 149 -0.56 -1.54 -25.86
C ASN A 149 0.89 -1.87 -25.49
N VAL A 150 1.43 -3.04 -25.86
CA VAL A 150 2.85 -3.38 -25.64
C VAL A 150 3.75 -2.34 -26.30
N GLU A 151 3.47 -1.94 -27.54
CA GLU A 151 4.25 -0.92 -28.23
C GLU A 151 4.15 0.46 -27.55
N HIS A 152 2.95 0.83 -27.07
CA HIS A 152 2.81 2.05 -26.27
C HIS A 152 3.69 2.01 -25.01
N TYR A 153 3.61 0.93 -24.24
CA TYR A 153 4.40 0.80 -23.01
C TYR A 153 5.90 0.64 -23.26
N ARG A 154 6.30 0.22 -24.47
CA ARG A 154 7.69 0.25 -24.91
C ARG A 154 8.23 1.68 -24.92
N THR A 155 7.47 2.61 -25.50
CA THR A 155 7.83 4.04 -25.50
C THR A 155 7.89 4.61 -24.09
N VAL A 156 7.02 4.14 -23.18
CA VAL A 156 6.97 4.65 -21.79
C VAL A 156 8.13 4.13 -20.94
N PHE A 157 8.42 2.83 -20.97
CA PHE A 157 9.34 2.21 -20.01
C PHE A 157 10.74 1.91 -20.57
N ILE A 158 10.88 1.70 -21.88
CA ILE A 158 12.19 1.50 -22.50
C ILE A 158 12.75 2.85 -22.95
N ASP A 159 11.99 3.63 -23.72
CA ASP A 159 12.46 4.92 -24.22
C ASP A 159 12.38 6.02 -23.13
N GLY A 160 11.45 5.87 -22.18
CA GLY A 160 11.23 6.79 -21.07
C GLY A 160 10.16 7.84 -21.37
N ASN A 161 9.54 8.38 -20.33
CA ASN A 161 8.50 9.41 -20.45
C ASN A 161 8.70 10.50 -19.39
N ALA A 162 9.02 11.71 -19.85
CA ALA A 162 9.28 12.87 -18.98
C ALA A 162 8.04 13.35 -18.24
N ASP A 163 6.87 13.33 -18.88
CA ASP A 163 5.61 13.75 -18.27
C ASP A 163 5.22 12.80 -17.12
N TYR A 164 5.65 11.54 -17.19
CA TYR A 164 5.42 10.53 -16.16
C TYR A 164 6.59 10.40 -15.17
N ALA A 165 7.65 11.20 -15.32
CA ALA A 165 8.88 11.10 -14.53
C ALA A 165 9.52 9.68 -14.53
N ILE A 166 9.32 8.92 -15.62
CA ILE A 166 9.93 7.61 -15.88
C ILE A 166 11.19 7.76 -16.76
N PRO A 167 12.40 7.53 -16.22
CA PRO A 167 13.62 7.66 -17.01
C PRO A 167 13.72 6.59 -18.10
N SER A 168 14.52 6.87 -19.14
CA SER A 168 14.85 5.89 -20.18
C SER A 168 15.53 4.66 -19.57
N GLY A 169 15.16 3.47 -20.05
CA GLY A 169 15.74 2.21 -19.59
C GLY A 169 15.21 1.73 -18.23
N ALA A 170 14.06 2.23 -17.77
CA ALA A 170 13.38 1.70 -16.58
C ALA A 170 13.02 0.20 -16.71
N ILE A 171 12.85 -0.27 -17.95
CA ILE A 171 12.85 -1.69 -18.31
C ILE A 171 13.97 -1.95 -19.33
N SER A 172 14.70 -3.05 -19.11
CA SER A 172 15.94 -3.34 -19.83
C SER A 172 15.75 -4.01 -21.20
N ASN A 173 14.64 -4.71 -21.44
CA ASN A 173 14.39 -5.41 -22.70
C ASN A 173 12.90 -5.68 -22.95
N ASP A 174 12.57 -6.01 -24.20
CA ASP A 174 11.20 -6.26 -24.66
C ASP A 174 10.56 -7.52 -24.04
N GLU A 175 11.35 -8.53 -23.64
CA GLU A 175 10.80 -9.73 -22.98
C GLU A 175 10.20 -9.39 -21.61
N ARG A 176 10.94 -8.61 -20.80
CA ARG A 176 10.45 -8.12 -19.50
C ARG A 176 9.27 -7.17 -19.65
N LEU A 177 9.31 -6.33 -20.69
CA LEU A 177 8.20 -5.44 -21.01
C LEU A 177 6.93 -6.24 -21.34
N ARG A 178 7.03 -7.26 -22.19
CA ARG A 178 5.89 -8.10 -22.55
C ARG A 178 5.27 -8.78 -21.32
N LYS A 179 6.10 -9.27 -20.40
CA LYS A 179 5.63 -9.82 -19.11
C LYS A 179 4.94 -8.75 -18.25
N LEU A 180 5.50 -7.54 -18.16
CA LEU A 180 4.82 -6.42 -17.48
C LEU A 180 3.47 -6.11 -18.11
N SER A 181 3.40 -6.07 -19.44
CA SER A 181 2.15 -5.88 -20.19
C SER A 181 1.14 -6.99 -19.91
N ALA A 182 1.57 -8.25 -19.77
CA ALA A 182 0.70 -9.35 -19.35
C ALA A 182 0.10 -9.11 -17.95
N PHE A 183 0.88 -8.53 -17.02
CA PHE A 183 0.38 -8.15 -15.70
C PHE A 183 -0.66 -7.01 -15.78
N PHE A 184 -0.39 -5.94 -16.54
CA PHE A 184 -1.34 -4.83 -16.72
C PHE A 184 -2.61 -5.26 -17.47
N PHE A 185 -2.49 -6.15 -18.45
CA PHE A 185 -3.63 -6.79 -19.09
C PHE A 185 -4.48 -7.55 -18.08
N TRP A 186 -3.86 -8.34 -17.20
CA TRP A 186 -4.62 -9.08 -16.19
C TRP A 186 -5.33 -8.16 -15.20
N THR A 187 -4.66 -7.09 -14.74
CA THR A 187 -5.30 -6.12 -13.83
C THR A 187 -6.47 -5.41 -14.50
N SER A 188 -6.37 -5.06 -15.79
CA SER A 188 -7.45 -4.41 -16.56
C SER A 188 -8.59 -5.37 -16.91
N TRP A 189 -8.28 -6.61 -17.28
CA TRP A 189 -9.28 -7.66 -17.47
C TRP A 189 -10.11 -7.88 -16.20
N SER A 190 -9.45 -8.04 -15.06
CA SER A 190 -10.16 -8.23 -13.78
C SER A 190 -11.01 -7.02 -13.38
N ALA A 191 -10.65 -5.84 -13.87
CA ALA A 191 -11.35 -4.59 -13.59
C ALA A 191 -12.64 -4.42 -14.42
N ALA A 192 -12.78 -5.14 -15.52
CA ALA A 192 -13.93 -5.05 -16.43
C ALA A 192 -14.79 -6.33 -16.46
N ALA A 193 -14.21 -7.52 -16.30
CA ALA A 193 -14.94 -8.77 -16.37
C ALA A 193 -15.83 -9.00 -15.13
N ASP A 194 -17.12 -9.29 -15.35
CA ASP A 194 -18.08 -9.56 -14.28
C ASP A 194 -17.72 -10.82 -13.49
N ARG A 195 -17.93 -10.79 -12.17
CA ARG A 195 -17.81 -12.03 -11.38
C ARG A 195 -18.89 -13.03 -11.82
N PRO A 196 -18.61 -14.35 -11.75
CA PRO A 196 -19.61 -15.35 -12.09
C PRO A 196 -20.91 -15.18 -11.26
N GLY A 197 -22.02 -14.88 -11.94
CA GLY A 197 -23.33 -14.68 -11.31
C GLY A 197 -23.53 -13.34 -10.61
N ASP A 198 -22.66 -12.36 -10.83
CA ASP A 198 -22.76 -10.99 -10.32
C ASP A 198 -22.96 -9.99 -11.46
N ILE A 199 -23.35 -8.76 -11.13
CA ILE A 199 -23.45 -7.62 -12.06
C ILE A 199 -22.25 -6.67 -11.96
N ALA A 200 -21.26 -7.08 -11.17
CA ALA A 200 -20.10 -6.28 -10.84
C ALA A 200 -18.84 -7.00 -11.30
N SER A 201 -17.87 -6.24 -11.81
CA SER A 201 -16.52 -6.74 -12.07
C SER A 201 -15.80 -7.16 -10.79
N TYR A 202 -14.67 -7.87 -10.91
CA TYR A 202 -13.92 -8.31 -9.73
C TYR A 202 -13.46 -7.16 -8.82
N THR A 203 -13.30 -5.96 -9.37
CA THR A 203 -12.94 -4.71 -8.67
C THR A 203 -14.15 -3.84 -8.29
N ASN A 204 -15.38 -4.37 -8.41
CA ASN A 204 -16.63 -3.65 -8.19
C ASN A 204 -16.84 -2.45 -9.14
N ASN A 205 -16.63 -2.67 -10.44
CA ASN A 205 -16.79 -1.70 -11.54
C ASN A 205 -15.85 -0.49 -11.43
N TRP A 206 -14.70 -0.67 -10.79
CA TRP A 206 -13.57 0.25 -10.89
C TRP A 206 -12.65 -0.22 -12.02
N PRO A 207 -12.03 0.65 -12.84
CA PRO A 207 -12.10 2.12 -12.81
C PRO A 207 -13.35 2.64 -13.52
N HIS A 208 -13.69 3.91 -13.29
CA HIS A 208 -14.74 4.57 -14.07
C HIS A 208 -14.34 4.64 -15.54
N GLU A 209 -15.02 3.88 -16.38
CA GLU A 209 -14.74 3.76 -17.81
C GLU A 209 -16.07 3.54 -18.56
N PRO A 210 -16.68 4.63 -19.08
CA PRO A 210 -17.96 4.55 -19.79
C PRO A 210 -17.95 3.62 -21.01
N LEU A 211 -16.82 3.48 -21.72
CA LEU A 211 -16.73 2.59 -22.89
C LEU A 211 -16.78 1.12 -22.50
N ALA A 212 -16.15 0.79 -21.36
CA ALA A 212 -16.21 -0.55 -20.78
C ALA A 212 -17.55 -0.84 -20.10
N GLY A 213 -18.36 0.18 -19.79
CA GLY A 213 -19.61 0.06 -19.03
C GLY A 213 -19.43 0.12 -17.51
N ASN A 214 -18.23 0.46 -17.04
CA ASN A 214 -17.92 0.53 -15.62
C ASN A 214 -18.57 1.75 -14.97
N ALA A 215 -19.60 1.50 -14.17
CA ALA A 215 -20.28 2.50 -13.35
C ALA A 215 -20.55 1.97 -11.93
N PRO A 216 -20.71 2.86 -10.92
CA PRO A 216 -21.03 2.44 -9.56
C PRO A 216 -22.29 1.57 -9.49
N THR A 217 -22.17 0.42 -8.84
CA THR A 217 -23.31 -0.50 -8.66
C THR A 217 -24.38 0.08 -7.73
N PRO A 218 -25.63 -0.40 -7.79
CA PRO A 218 -26.68 0.02 -6.85
C PRO A 218 -26.29 -0.17 -5.38
N ALA A 219 -25.56 -1.26 -5.07
CA ALA A 219 -25.06 -1.52 -3.73
C ALA A 219 -24.04 -0.47 -3.27
N ASN A 220 -23.16 0.00 -4.15
CA ASN A 220 -22.18 1.05 -3.85
C ASN A 220 -22.90 2.35 -3.43
N VAL A 221 -23.90 2.78 -4.20
CA VAL A 221 -24.69 3.98 -3.90
C VAL A 221 -25.44 3.83 -2.58
N LEU A 222 -26.08 2.68 -2.35
CA LEU A 222 -26.81 2.41 -1.12
C LEU A 222 -25.91 2.49 0.12
N TRP A 223 -24.78 1.79 0.12
CA TRP A 223 -23.86 1.77 1.27
C TRP A 223 -23.20 3.13 1.52
N SER A 224 -22.95 3.91 0.47
CA SER A 224 -22.50 5.29 0.59
C SER A 224 -23.48 6.14 1.39
N VAL A 225 -24.78 6.09 1.06
CA VAL A 225 -25.82 6.82 1.80
C VAL A 225 -25.96 6.30 3.24
N VAL A 226 -25.99 4.97 3.42
CA VAL A 226 -26.09 4.35 4.75
C VAL A 226 -24.92 4.77 5.64
N SER A 227 -23.70 4.85 5.10
CA SER A 227 -22.50 5.25 5.86
C SER A 227 -22.63 6.67 6.44
N VAL A 228 -23.18 7.61 5.67
CA VAL A 228 -23.39 9.00 6.11
C VAL A 228 -24.45 9.07 7.21
N VAL A 229 -25.54 8.32 7.05
CA VAL A 229 -26.60 8.24 8.07
C VAL A 229 -26.06 7.66 9.38
N VAL A 230 -25.29 6.56 9.30
CA VAL A 230 -24.68 5.92 10.47
C VAL A 230 -23.66 6.85 11.14
N LEU A 231 -22.84 7.57 10.37
CA LEU A 231 -21.90 8.57 10.88
C LEU A 231 -22.63 9.65 11.68
N LEU A 232 -23.65 10.29 11.09
CA LEU A 232 -24.42 11.35 11.73
C LEU A 232 -25.14 10.85 12.99
N ALA A 233 -25.79 9.69 12.90
CA ALA A 233 -26.45 9.07 14.04
C ALA A 233 -25.45 8.74 15.16
N GLY A 234 -24.26 8.24 14.82
CA GLY A 234 -23.18 7.96 15.76
C GLY A 234 -22.67 9.20 16.47
N VAL A 235 -22.44 10.30 15.73
CA VAL A 235 -22.02 11.59 16.30
C VAL A 235 -23.09 12.14 17.23
N VAL A 236 -24.36 12.18 16.81
CA VAL A 236 -25.47 12.65 17.64
C VAL A 236 -25.61 11.80 18.91
N ALA A 237 -25.56 10.47 18.78
CA ALA A 237 -25.63 9.57 19.92
C ALA A 237 -24.48 9.78 20.90
N LEU A 238 -23.25 9.97 20.41
CA LEU A 238 -22.07 10.24 21.24
C LEU A 238 -22.20 11.57 21.99
N VAL A 239 -22.60 12.64 21.30
CA VAL A 239 -22.80 13.97 21.90
C VAL A 239 -23.92 13.95 22.93
N TRP A 240 -25.04 13.29 22.62
CA TRP A 240 -26.15 13.11 23.56
C TRP A 240 -25.72 12.33 24.79
N TRP A 241 -25.03 11.19 24.59
CA TRP A 241 -24.54 10.35 25.68
C TRP A 241 -23.56 11.09 26.59
N ASP A 242 -22.62 11.83 26.02
CA ASP A 242 -21.68 12.67 26.78
C ASP A 242 -22.43 13.74 27.56
N SER A 243 -23.34 14.49 26.92
CA SER A 243 -24.13 15.55 27.55
C SER A 243 -24.92 15.06 28.78
N VAL A 244 -25.61 13.92 28.66
CA VAL A 244 -26.40 13.34 29.77
C VAL A 244 -25.49 12.79 30.89
N ARG A 245 -24.29 12.35 30.56
CA ARG A 245 -23.36 11.72 31.53
C ARG A 245 -22.31 12.66 32.09
N ARG A 246 -22.22 13.91 31.62
CA ARG A 246 -21.34 14.93 32.19
C ARG A 246 -21.63 15.08 33.67
N ARG A 247 -20.86 14.34 34.47
CA ARG A 247 -20.67 14.63 35.88
C ARG A 247 -19.67 15.76 35.90
N THR A 248 -20.06 16.91 36.43
CA THR A 248 -19.11 17.94 36.87
C THR A 248 -18.29 17.33 38.00
N HIS A 249 -17.22 16.62 37.63
CA HIS A 249 -16.14 16.35 38.55
C HIS A 249 -15.38 17.67 38.68
N ASP A 250 -15.30 18.21 39.89
CA ASP A 250 -14.44 19.35 40.15
C ASP A 250 -13.05 19.04 39.61
N ALA A 251 -12.51 19.94 38.79
CA ALA A 251 -11.17 19.76 38.26
C ALA A 251 -10.21 19.65 39.45
N PRO A 252 -9.33 18.63 39.49
CA PRO A 252 -8.34 18.55 40.54
C PRO A 252 -7.48 19.83 40.50
N ALA A 253 -7.21 20.41 41.67
CA ALA A 253 -6.35 21.58 41.77
C ALA A 253 -4.98 21.26 41.15
N ALA A 254 -4.51 22.14 40.26
CA ALA A 254 -3.18 21.98 39.67
C ALA A 254 -2.11 22.07 40.76
N PRO A 255 -1.08 21.20 40.72
CA PRO A 255 0.01 21.29 41.67
C PRO A 255 0.77 22.62 41.50
N PRO A 256 1.29 23.22 42.58
CA PRO A 256 1.98 24.52 42.53
C PRO A 256 3.34 24.48 41.81
N THR A 257 3.91 23.29 41.60
CA THR A 257 5.18 23.06 40.90
C THR A 257 5.01 21.90 39.91
N ASP A 258 5.82 21.88 38.85
CA ASP A 258 5.78 20.78 37.88
C ASP A 258 6.16 19.46 38.57
N PRO A 259 5.26 18.47 38.61
CA PRO A 259 5.55 17.17 39.20
C PRO A 259 6.69 16.42 38.49
N LEU A 260 7.10 16.84 37.29
CA LEU A 260 8.20 16.26 36.53
C LEU A 260 9.57 16.88 36.85
N ASP A 261 9.65 18.05 37.50
CA ASP A 261 10.92 18.70 37.85
C ASP A 261 11.76 17.86 38.83
N GLY A 262 11.10 17.07 39.68
CA GLY A 262 11.75 16.14 40.61
C GLY A 262 12.24 14.83 39.97
N LEU A 263 11.99 14.62 38.67
CA LEU A 263 12.33 13.38 37.98
C LEU A 263 13.83 13.31 37.69
N THR A 264 14.53 12.42 38.40
CA THR A 264 15.95 12.16 38.13
C THR A 264 16.11 11.38 36.82
N LEU A 265 16.72 12.03 35.81
CA LEU A 265 16.93 11.42 34.49
C LEU A 265 17.87 10.21 34.57
N THR A 266 17.31 9.03 34.32
CA THR A 266 18.06 7.76 34.28
C THR A 266 19.00 7.68 33.06
N PRO A 267 20.10 6.92 33.14
CA PRO A 267 20.96 6.61 32.00
C PRO A 267 20.23 6.19 30.71
N SER A 268 19.20 5.34 30.78
CA SER A 268 18.40 4.97 29.59
C SER A 268 17.57 6.12 29.02
N MET A 269 17.04 7.01 29.86
CA MET A 269 16.29 8.20 29.40
C MET A 269 17.20 9.18 28.68
N ARG A 270 18.41 9.41 29.22
CA ARG A 270 19.42 10.24 28.53
C ARG A 270 19.83 9.61 27.20
N ALA A 271 19.95 8.29 27.14
CA ALA A 271 20.24 7.57 25.90
C ALA A 271 19.11 7.67 24.86
N ALA A 272 17.85 7.86 25.28
CA ALA A 272 16.75 8.12 24.36
C ALA A 272 16.89 9.49 23.66
N GLY A 273 17.59 10.46 24.25
CA GLY A 273 17.78 11.80 23.65
C GLY A 273 18.43 11.79 22.27
N LYS A 274 19.32 10.83 21.97
CA LYS A 274 19.92 10.70 20.63
C LYS A 274 18.92 10.27 19.55
N TYR A 275 17.82 9.60 19.94
CA TYR A 275 16.74 9.28 19.01
C TYR A 275 16.08 10.56 18.51
N CYS A 276 15.86 11.55 19.38
CA CYS A 276 15.27 12.83 18.98
C CYS A 276 16.11 13.55 17.91
N ALA A 277 17.44 13.54 18.05
CA ALA A 277 18.32 14.12 17.04
C ALA A 277 18.21 13.40 15.68
N VAL A 278 18.16 12.05 15.68
CA VAL A 278 17.97 11.27 14.45
C VAL A 278 16.59 11.49 13.85
N VAL A 279 15.53 11.57 14.66
CA VAL A 279 14.17 11.88 14.21
C VAL A 279 14.14 13.21 13.46
N ILE A 280 14.78 14.26 14.00
CA ILE A 280 14.88 15.56 13.32
C ILE A 280 15.67 15.43 12.01
N GLY A 281 16.78 14.70 12.02
CA GLY A 281 17.57 14.46 10.81
C GLY A 281 16.77 13.75 9.70
N LEU A 282 16.05 12.68 10.05
CA LEU A 282 15.19 11.94 9.12
C LEU A 282 14.02 12.79 8.63
N PHE A 283 13.43 13.61 9.49
CA PHE A 283 12.37 14.55 9.10
C PHE A 283 12.88 15.57 8.08
N VAL A 284 14.04 16.19 8.31
CA VAL A 284 14.63 17.14 7.35
C VAL A 284 14.96 16.47 6.02
N ALA A 285 15.53 15.26 6.05
CA ALA A 285 15.81 14.48 4.84
C ALA A 285 14.50 14.14 4.09
N GLN A 286 13.46 13.74 4.80
CA GLN A 286 12.15 13.42 4.25
C GLN A 286 11.51 14.63 3.56
N VAL A 287 11.55 15.81 4.18
CA VAL A 287 11.04 17.06 3.58
C VAL A 287 11.84 17.41 2.32
N GLY A 288 13.17 17.27 2.35
CA GLY A 288 14.03 17.51 1.18
C GLY A 288 13.71 16.57 0.01
N LEU A 289 13.50 15.28 0.29
CA LEU A 289 13.08 14.29 -0.71
C LEU A 289 11.66 14.53 -1.23
N GLY A 290 10.77 15.07 -0.38
CA GLY A 290 9.43 15.50 -0.80
C GLY A 290 9.49 16.65 -1.79
N ALA A 291 10.34 17.64 -1.52
CA ALA A 291 10.57 18.76 -2.45
C ALA A 291 11.16 18.27 -3.78
N LEU A 292 12.12 17.33 -3.76
CA LEU A 292 12.69 16.75 -4.97
C LEU A 292 11.67 15.93 -5.77
N THR A 293 10.87 15.11 -5.09
CA THR A 293 9.81 14.30 -5.73
C THR A 293 8.75 15.19 -6.39
N ALA A 294 8.35 16.27 -5.70
CA ALA A 294 7.43 17.26 -6.27
C ALA A 294 8.03 18.02 -7.45
N HIS A 295 9.35 18.24 -7.47
CA HIS A 295 10.03 18.91 -8.58
C HIS A 295 9.96 18.09 -9.88
N TYR A 296 10.10 16.76 -9.78
CA TYR A 296 9.96 15.87 -10.93
C TYR A 296 8.57 15.88 -11.56
N THR A 297 7.53 16.28 -10.84
CA THR A 297 6.19 16.44 -11.43
C THR A 297 6.06 17.68 -12.32
N VAL A 298 7.09 18.53 -12.37
CA VAL A 298 7.13 19.76 -13.15
C VAL A 298 8.21 19.70 -14.23
N GLU A 299 9.42 19.25 -13.90
CA GLU A 299 10.55 19.17 -14.85
C GLU A 299 10.82 17.76 -15.39
N GLY A 300 10.01 16.77 -15.01
CA GLY A 300 10.16 15.38 -15.45
C GLY A 300 11.43 14.74 -14.92
N HIS A 301 12.45 14.58 -15.77
CA HIS A 301 13.73 13.92 -15.43
C HIS A 301 14.80 14.88 -14.92
N GLY A 302 14.54 16.19 -14.98
CA GLY A 302 15.48 17.24 -14.62
C GLY A 302 15.33 17.75 -13.19
N PHE A 303 16.41 18.33 -12.67
CA PHE A 303 16.42 19.16 -11.47
C PHE A 303 17.22 20.44 -11.75
N PHE A 304 16.54 21.51 -12.15
CA PHE A 304 17.14 22.78 -12.58
C PHE A 304 18.19 22.60 -13.70
N GLY A 305 17.88 21.75 -14.68
CA GLY A 305 18.78 21.41 -15.79
C GLY A 305 19.83 20.34 -15.48
N ILE A 306 19.89 19.83 -14.25
CA ILE A 306 20.75 18.70 -13.86
C ILE A 306 19.97 17.39 -14.05
N ARG A 307 20.57 16.40 -14.70
CA ARG A 307 19.98 15.04 -14.85
C ARG A 307 20.11 14.21 -13.58
N LEU A 308 19.49 14.68 -12.50
CA LEU A 308 19.56 14.00 -11.20
C LEU A 308 18.81 12.66 -11.22
N ALA A 309 17.78 12.52 -12.07
CA ALA A 309 16.98 11.30 -12.18
C ALA A 309 17.79 10.06 -12.62
N ASP A 310 18.92 10.25 -13.31
CA ASP A 310 19.84 9.15 -13.69
C ASP A 310 20.37 8.42 -12.44
N VAL A 311 20.52 9.14 -11.31
CA VAL A 311 21.02 8.59 -10.05
C VAL A 311 19.90 8.43 -9.02
N LEU A 312 18.99 9.40 -8.95
CA LEU A 312 17.93 9.46 -7.95
C LEU A 312 16.58 9.69 -8.63
N PRO A 313 16.03 8.68 -9.32
CA PRO A 313 14.78 8.82 -10.07
C PRO A 313 13.58 9.04 -9.14
N TYR A 314 12.47 9.51 -9.71
CA TYR A 314 11.20 9.75 -9.00
C TYR A 314 10.80 8.59 -8.09
N ALA A 315 10.88 7.35 -8.60
CA ALA A 315 10.57 6.15 -7.85
C ALA A 315 11.34 6.10 -6.52
N VAL A 316 12.66 6.32 -6.55
CA VAL A 316 13.52 6.29 -5.36
C VAL A 316 13.21 7.45 -4.43
N THR A 317 13.04 8.66 -4.96
CA THR A 317 12.80 9.83 -4.11
C THR A 317 11.45 9.77 -3.41
N ARG A 318 10.41 9.27 -4.09
CA ARG A 318 9.09 9.01 -3.50
C ARG A 318 9.17 7.89 -2.47
N THR A 319 9.81 6.75 -2.81
CA THR A 319 10.05 5.64 -1.88
C THR A 319 10.67 6.14 -0.59
N TRP A 320 11.79 6.86 -0.69
CA TRP A 320 12.52 7.37 0.47
C TRP A 320 11.71 8.43 1.22
N HIS A 321 10.96 9.29 0.53
CA HIS A 321 10.08 10.26 1.18
C HIS A 321 9.02 9.58 2.06
N VAL A 322 8.36 8.54 1.54
CA VAL A 322 7.32 7.79 2.26
C VAL A 322 7.95 6.95 3.39
N GLN A 323 9.01 6.19 3.10
CA GLN A 323 9.69 5.35 4.08
C GLN A 323 10.28 6.17 5.23
N LEU A 324 10.95 7.28 4.95
CA LEU A 324 11.48 8.14 6.00
C LEU A 324 10.37 8.74 6.86
N ALA A 325 9.21 9.06 6.29
CA ALA A 325 8.06 9.54 7.06
C ALA A 325 7.62 8.49 8.10
N LEU A 326 7.49 7.23 7.68
CA LEU A 326 7.20 6.11 8.57
C LEU A 326 8.30 5.94 9.63
N PHE A 327 9.57 5.95 9.23
CA PHE A 327 10.69 5.73 10.13
C PHE A 327 10.80 6.81 11.21
N TRP A 328 10.71 8.10 10.86
CA TRP A 328 10.88 9.16 11.86
C TRP A 328 9.69 9.22 12.83
N ILE A 329 8.45 9.04 12.34
CA ILE A 329 7.25 9.02 13.18
C ILE A 329 7.31 7.84 14.16
N ALA A 330 7.58 6.63 13.64
CA ALA A 330 7.71 5.45 14.48
C ALA A 330 8.85 5.61 15.50
N THR A 331 10.02 6.09 15.06
CA THR A 331 11.18 6.31 15.94
C THR A 331 10.88 7.32 17.04
N ALA A 332 10.09 8.37 16.76
CA ALA A 332 9.66 9.34 17.76
C ALA A 332 8.78 8.70 18.84
N PHE A 333 7.78 7.90 18.45
CA PHE A 333 6.95 7.17 19.40
C PHE A 333 7.74 6.12 20.20
N LEU A 334 8.66 5.42 19.55
CA LEU A 334 9.56 4.47 20.22
C LEU A 334 10.41 5.19 21.27
N ALA A 335 10.99 6.34 20.94
CA ALA A 335 11.78 7.15 21.84
C ALA A 335 10.97 7.68 23.03
N ALA A 336 9.75 8.17 22.77
CA ALA A 336 8.83 8.61 23.81
C ALA A 336 8.48 7.46 24.78
N GLY A 337 8.18 6.28 24.24
CA GLY A 337 7.95 5.08 25.06
C GLY A 337 9.15 4.73 25.93
N LEU A 338 10.35 4.67 25.34
CA LEU A 338 11.60 4.35 26.06
C LEU A 338 11.93 5.37 27.15
N PHE A 339 11.58 6.64 26.95
CA PHE A 339 11.74 7.70 27.95
C PHE A 339 10.73 7.54 29.10
N LEU A 340 9.46 7.27 28.77
CA LEU A 340 8.39 7.14 29.75
C LEU A 340 8.46 5.84 30.56
N ALA A 341 8.98 4.74 30.00
CA ALA A 341 8.94 3.44 30.65
C ALA A 341 9.66 3.40 32.01
N PRO A 342 10.89 3.94 32.18
CA PRO A 342 11.53 4.04 33.49
C PRO A 342 10.83 5.03 34.43
N ALA A 343 10.28 6.13 33.91
CA ALA A 343 9.57 7.14 34.70
C ALA A 343 8.30 6.56 35.33
N VAL A 344 7.49 5.84 34.53
CA VAL A 344 6.29 5.13 35.00
C VAL A 344 6.67 3.98 35.94
N GLY A 345 7.70 3.21 35.57
CA GLY A 345 8.22 2.10 36.38
C GLY A 345 8.79 2.52 37.74
N GLY A 346 9.32 3.73 37.85
CA GLY A 346 9.97 4.27 39.05
C GLY A 346 11.36 3.71 39.33
N ARG A 347 11.95 2.94 38.40
CA ARG A 347 13.33 2.43 38.49
C ARG A 347 13.88 2.08 37.12
N GLU A 348 15.20 2.16 36.96
CA GLU A 348 15.88 1.68 35.74
C GLU A 348 16.11 0.17 35.80
N PRO A 349 15.64 -0.62 34.80
CA PRO A 349 15.98 -2.03 34.70
C PRO A 349 17.48 -2.25 34.40
N ARG A 350 18.05 -3.37 34.88
CA ARG A 350 19.46 -3.73 34.59
C ARG A 350 19.69 -3.82 33.08
N TYR A 351 20.76 -3.22 32.56
CA TYR A 351 21.07 -3.19 31.11
C TYR A 351 20.05 -2.43 30.23
N GLN A 352 19.18 -1.56 30.78
CA GLN A 352 18.21 -0.80 29.97
C GLN A 352 18.91 0.12 28.97
N ARG A 353 19.90 0.90 29.42
CA ARG A 353 20.72 1.73 28.54
C ARG A 353 21.39 0.93 27.40
N LEU A 354 21.89 -0.28 27.69
CA LEU A 354 22.50 -1.13 26.68
C LEU A 354 21.46 -1.52 25.61
N GLY A 355 20.29 -2.00 26.03
CA GLY A 355 19.21 -2.35 25.09
C GLY A 355 18.74 -1.17 24.24
N VAL A 356 18.61 0.02 24.84
CA VAL A 356 18.31 1.27 24.10
C VAL A 356 19.39 1.58 23.07
N ASN A 357 20.67 1.37 23.39
CA ASN A 357 21.75 1.58 22.44
C ASN A 357 21.79 0.55 21.31
N VAL A 358 21.54 -0.72 21.62
CA VAL A 358 21.46 -1.80 20.62
C VAL A 358 20.30 -1.56 19.66
N LEU A 359 19.11 -1.23 20.20
CA LEU A 359 17.95 -0.89 19.39
C LEU A 359 18.23 0.30 18.47
N PHE A 360 18.89 1.33 18.97
CA PHE A 360 19.27 2.50 18.17
C PHE A 360 20.16 2.12 16.99
N GLY A 361 21.20 1.31 17.24
CA GLY A 361 22.09 0.84 16.17
C GLY A 361 21.36 -0.05 15.17
N ALA A 362 20.46 -0.92 15.64
CA ALA A 362 19.64 -1.76 14.78
C ALA A 362 18.72 -0.95 13.87
N LEU A 363 18.05 0.09 14.40
CA LEU A 363 17.19 0.97 13.61
C LEU A 363 17.99 1.73 12.55
N LEU A 364 19.17 2.27 12.90
CA LEU A 364 20.04 2.93 11.92
C LEU A 364 20.49 1.98 10.80
N LEU A 365 20.83 0.74 11.15
CA LEU A 365 21.21 -0.27 10.18
C LEU A 365 20.03 -0.60 9.24
N VAL A 366 18.82 -0.75 9.78
CA VAL A 366 17.61 -1.01 8.99
C VAL A 366 17.32 0.14 8.04
N VAL A 367 17.31 1.38 8.52
CA VAL A 367 17.02 2.56 7.69
C VAL A 367 18.06 2.69 6.57
N LEU A 368 19.35 2.72 6.91
CA LEU A 368 20.38 2.90 5.88
C LEU A 368 20.45 1.71 4.91
N GLY A 369 20.23 0.50 5.42
CA GLY A 369 20.20 -0.72 4.64
C GLY A 369 19.02 -0.79 3.67
N SER A 370 17.82 -0.42 4.12
CA SER A 370 16.62 -0.44 3.27
C SER A 370 16.73 0.61 2.17
N LEU A 371 17.09 1.86 2.50
CA LEU A 371 17.23 2.93 1.50
C LEU A 371 18.26 2.56 0.42
N ALA A 372 19.41 2.00 0.84
CA ALA A 372 20.43 1.53 -0.10
C ALA A 372 19.92 0.36 -0.96
N GLY A 373 19.18 -0.57 -0.36
CA GLY A 373 18.54 -1.69 -1.04
C GLY A 373 17.56 -1.24 -2.12
N GLU A 374 16.63 -0.38 -1.75
CA GLU A 374 15.61 0.23 -2.62
C GLU A 374 16.26 0.91 -3.83
N TRP A 375 17.29 1.72 -3.58
CA TRP A 375 18.06 2.37 -4.65
C TRP A 375 18.76 1.36 -5.58
N MET A 376 19.41 0.33 -5.02
CA MET A 376 20.06 -0.70 -5.82
C MET A 376 19.07 -1.51 -6.67
N ALA A 377 17.85 -1.75 -6.17
CA ALA A 377 16.80 -2.43 -6.91
C ALA A 377 16.34 -1.63 -8.13
N VAL A 378 15.96 -0.36 -7.93
CA VAL A 378 15.49 0.52 -9.01
C VAL A 378 16.60 0.80 -10.02
N GLN A 379 17.86 0.88 -9.58
CA GLN A 379 19.03 1.04 -10.45
C GLN A 379 19.50 -0.26 -11.12
N HIS A 380 18.68 -1.33 -11.07
CA HIS A 380 18.97 -2.65 -11.68
C HIS A 380 20.28 -3.31 -11.23
N LYS A 381 20.76 -3.01 -10.01
CA LYS A 381 21.96 -3.61 -9.42
C LYS A 381 21.68 -4.91 -8.68
N LEU A 382 20.41 -5.24 -8.46
CA LEU A 382 19.94 -6.48 -7.83
C LEU A 382 19.20 -7.34 -8.86
N GLY A 383 19.42 -8.66 -8.79
CA GLY A 383 18.60 -9.62 -9.55
C GLY A 383 17.19 -9.75 -8.97
N PRO A 384 16.22 -10.29 -9.74
CA PRO A 384 14.80 -10.32 -9.34
C PRO A 384 14.53 -10.94 -7.96
N ASP A 385 15.14 -12.10 -7.65
CA ASP A 385 14.97 -12.76 -6.36
C ASP A 385 15.59 -11.96 -5.20
N ALA A 386 16.71 -11.29 -5.44
CA ALA A 386 17.38 -10.47 -4.44
C ALA A 386 16.62 -9.16 -4.18
N THR A 387 15.91 -8.63 -5.18
CA THR A 387 15.14 -7.39 -5.07
C THR A 387 14.04 -7.49 -4.02
N PHE A 388 13.24 -8.55 -4.00
CA PHE A 388 12.21 -8.70 -2.98
C PHE A 388 12.78 -8.80 -1.55
N TRP A 389 13.96 -9.43 -1.39
CA TRP A 389 14.54 -9.68 -0.07
C TRP A 389 15.34 -8.50 0.46
N PHE A 390 16.21 -7.90 -0.36
CA PHE A 390 17.17 -6.88 0.08
C PHE A 390 16.97 -5.53 -0.58
N GLY A 391 16.10 -5.47 -1.59
CA GLY A 391 15.84 -4.29 -2.40
C GLY A 391 14.49 -3.66 -2.11
N HIS A 392 13.64 -3.65 -3.12
CA HIS A 392 12.34 -2.99 -3.17
C HIS A 392 11.21 -4.03 -3.31
N GLN A 393 10.20 -4.01 -2.45
CA GLN A 393 9.03 -4.90 -2.55
C GLN A 393 8.00 -4.41 -3.59
N GLY A 394 8.00 -3.12 -3.92
CA GLY A 394 7.13 -2.55 -4.97
C GLY A 394 5.74 -2.12 -4.51
N TYR A 395 5.51 -2.08 -3.20
CA TYR A 395 4.22 -1.74 -2.63
C TYR A 395 4.39 -0.64 -1.60
N GLU A 396 3.73 0.50 -1.86
CA GLU A 396 3.90 1.70 -1.06
C GLU A 396 3.62 1.42 0.43
N TYR A 397 4.40 2.09 1.28
CA TYR A 397 4.46 1.94 2.74
C TYR A 397 5.17 0.67 3.24
N VAL A 398 5.30 -0.37 2.41
CA VAL A 398 6.07 -1.60 2.72
C VAL A 398 7.16 -1.87 1.69
N ASP A 399 7.74 -0.79 1.16
CA ASP A 399 8.72 -0.78 0.07
C ASP A 399 10.03 -1.49 0.42
N LEU A 400 10.46 -1.39 1.68
CA LEU A 400 11.71 -1.96 2.14
C LEU A 400 11.74 -3.49 1.95
N GLY A 401 12.85 -4.03 1.44
CA GLY A 401 13.01 -5.47 1.21
C GLY A 401 12.68 -6.34 2.44
N ARG A 402 12.23 -7.58 2.19
CA ARG A 402 11.75 -8.52 3.20
C ARG A 402 12.73 -8.74 4.36
N PHE A 403 14.03 -8.78 4.09
CA PHE A 403 15.07 -8.92 5.11
C PHE A 403 15.06 -7.72 6.07
N TRP A 404 15.00 -6.50 5.52
CA TRP A 404 14.93 -5.27 6.31
C TRP A 404 13.62 -5.21 7.10
N GLN A 405 12.53 -5.76 6.56
CA GLN A 405 11.23 -5.83 7.22
C GLN A 405 11.25 -6.75 8.43
N ILE A 406 11.90 -7.92 8.28
CA ILE A 406 12.13 -8.84 9.39
C ILE A 406 13.03 -8.19 10.45
N ALA A 407 14.11 -7.52 10.04
CA ALA A 407 15.00 -6.82 10.96
C ALA A 407 14.29 -5.68 11.72
N LEU A 408 13.41 -4.93 11.05
CA LEU A 408 12.56 -3.92 11.68
C LEU A 408 11.62 -4.56 12.72
N PHE A 409 10.97 -5.66 12.38
CA PHE A 409 10.10 -6.39 13.31
C PHE A 409 10.86 -6.91 14.53
N VAL A 410 12.07 -7.45 14.35
CA VAL A 410 12.96 -7.82 15.45
C VAL A 410 13.30 -6.60 16.32
N GLY A 411 13.54 -5.44 15.70
CA GLY A 411 13.70 -4.16 16.41
C GLY A 411 12.46 -3.77 17.22
N LEU A 412 11.26 -3.93 16.68
CA LEU A 412 9.99 -3.68 17.38
C LEU A 412 9.78 -4.65 18.55
N LEU A 413 10.13 -5.93 18.40
CA LEU A 413 10.09 -6.91 19.49
C LEU A 413 11.10 -6.59 20.59
N LEU A 414 12.31 -6.15 20.22
CA LEU A 414 13.30 -5.67 21.17
C LEU A 414 12.80 -4.43 21.92
N TRP A 415 12.22 -3.46 21.22
CA TRP A 415 11.58 -2.31 21.83
C TRP A 415 10.46 -2.70 22.78
N LEU A 416 9.57 -3.61 22.37
CA LEU A 416 8.49 -4.12 23.20
C LEU A 416 9.02 -4.76 24.48
N GLY A 417 10.09 -5.56 24.38
CA GLY A 417 10.78 -6.13 25.53
C GLY A 417 11.30 -5.06 26.49
N LEU A 418 11.90 -3.99 25.97
CA LEU A 418 12.39 -2.86 26.77
C LEU A 418 11.25 -2.09 27.45
N MET A 419 10.14 -1.89 26.75
CA MET A 419 8.92 -1.24 27.27
C MET A 419 8.31 -2.05 28.41
N LEU A 420 7.99 -3.31 28.17
CA LEU A 420 7.37 -4.18 29.16
C LEU A 420 8.25 -4.33 30.40
N ARG A 421 9.58 -4.38 30.23
CA ARG A 421 10.52 -4.44 31.35
C ARG A 421 10.57 -3.16 32.18
N GLY A 422 10.51 -1.99 31.53
CA GLY A 422 10.42 -0.69 32.22
C GLY A 422 9.09 -0.52 32.95
N LEU A 423 7.98 -0.95 32.35
CA LEU A 423 6.63 -0.87 32.92
C LEU A 423 6.34 -1.94 33.98
N TRP A 424 7.10 -3.05 34.00
CA TRP A 424 6.87 -4.19 34.88
C TRP A 424 6.69 -3.85 36.38
N PRO A 425 7.50 -2.96 36.99
CA PRO A 425 7.34 -2.62 38.39
C PRO A 425 6.00 -1.93 38.66
N ALA A 426 5.54 -1.06 37.74
CA ALA A 426 4.25 -0.39 37.83
C ALA A 426 3.08 -1.37 37.60
N LEU A 427 3.23 -2.33 36.68
CA LEU A 427 2.22 -3.38 36.44
C LEU A 427 2.00 -4.31 37.65
N ARG A 428 3.00 -4.44 38.54
CA ARG A 428 2.93 -5.22 39.77
C ARG A 428 2.29 -4.47 40.95
N ARG A 429 2.18 -3.13 40.88
CA ARG A 429 1.50 -2.34 41.92
C ARG A 429 0.04 -2.79 42.04
N ARG A 430 -0.52 -2.70 43.25
CA ARG A 430 -1.93 -3.01 43.54
C ARG A 430 -2.68 -1.72 43.88
N ASP A 431 -2.60 -0.74 42.99
CA ASP A 431 -3.23 0.58 43.09
C ASP A 431 -4.14 0.84 41.87
N ASP A 432 -4.89 1.95 41.91
CA ASP A 432 -5.80 2.34 40.83
C ASP A 432 -5.07 2.72 39.54
N HIS A 433 -3.84 3.23 39.65
CA HIS A 433 -2.95 3.59 38.53
C HIS A 433 -2.62 2.40 37.64
N ARG A 434 -2.62 1.18 38.19
CA ARG A 434 -2.39 -0.06 37.47
C ARG A 434 -3.28 -0.21 36.23
N THR A 435 -4.49 0.33 36.25
CA THR A 435 -5.43 0.20 35.12
C THR A 435 -4.93 0.95 33.89
N LEU A 436 -4.41 2.17 34.06
CA LEU A 436 -3.83 2.97 32.97
C LEU A 436 -2.54 2.34 32.45
N VAL A 437 -1.69 1.85 33.36
CA VAL A 437 -0.44 1.17 32.97
C VAL A 437 -0.73 -0.10 32.16
N ARG A 438 -1.81 -0.84 32.48
CA ARG A 438 -2.25 -2.00 31.68
C ARG A 438 -2.71 -1.60 30.28
N MET A 439 -3.45 -0.50 30.14
CA MET A 439 -3.83 0.03 28.82
C MET A 439 -2.59 0.41 28.02
N PHE A 440 -1.65 1.14 28.63
CA PHE A 440 -0.41 1.55 27.96
C PHE A 440 0.46 0.36 27.55
N ALA A 441 0.59 -0.65 28.40
CA ALA A 441 1.28 -1.88 28.07
C ALA A 441 0.57 -2.66 26.94
N GLY A 442 -0.76 -2.74 26.97
CA GLY A 442 -1.57 -3.36 25.92
C GLY A 442 -1.42 -2.66 24.57
N ALA A 443 -1.44 -1.33 24.55
CA ALA A 443 -1.18 -0.53 23.35
C ALA A 443 0.24 -0.74 22.82
N SER A 444 1.24 -0.81 23.72
CA SER A 444 2.62 -1.12 23.33
C SER A 444 2.74 -2.50 22.69
N VAL A 445 2.05 -3.51 23.23
CA VAL A 445 1.99 -4.86 22.64
C VAL A 445 1.33 -4.83 21.27
N ALA A 446 0.22 -4.11 21.11
CA ALA A 446 -0.46 -3.97 19.83
C ALA A 446 0.48 -3.36 18.77
N ILE A 447 1.14 -2.25 19.08
CA ILE A 447 2.11 -1.60 18.18
C ILE A 447 3.24 -2.56 17.79
N GLY A 448 3.80 -3.29 18.77
CA GLY A 448 4.93 -4.19 18.52
C GLY A 448 4.56 -5.43 17.71
N LEU A 449 3.36 -6.00 17.91
CA LEU A 449 2.97 -7.27 17.31
C LEU A 449 2.16 -7.13 16.03
N MET A 450 1.38 -6.06 15.84
CA MET A 450 0.54 -5.91 14.65
C MET A 450 1.36 -5.82 13.36
N TYR A 451 2.60 -5.34 13.42
CA TYR A 451 3.50 -5.33 12.26
C TYR A 451 3.76 -6.74 11.67
N ALA A 452 3.51 -7.82 12.44
CA ALA A 452 3.65 -9.19 11.96
C ALA A 452 2.68 -9.56 10.83
N SER A 453 1.54 -8.87 10.69
CA SER A 453 0.60 -9.12 9.59
C SER A 453 1.21 -8.84 8.21
N GLY A 454 2.23 -7.98 8.16
CA GLY A 454 2.99 -7.70 6.95
C GLY A 454 3.79 -8.88 6.41
N PHE A 455 3.84 -10.03 7.10
CA PHE A 455 4.53 -11.26 6.63
C PHE A 455 3.62 -12.26 5.90
N PHE A 456 2.31 -12.03 5.84
CA PHE A 456 1.37 -12.98 5.24
C PHE A 456 1.25 -12.88 3.71
N PHE A 457 2.25 -12.28 3.06
CA PHE A 457 2.37 -12.23 1.60
C PHE A 457 3.85 -12.39 1.17
N SER A 458 4.05 -12.77 -0.08
CA SER A 458 5.35 -12.97 -0.73
C SER A 458 5.41 -12.21 -2.08
N ALA A 459 6.56 -12.20 -2.74
CA ALA A 459 6.74 -11.58 -4.07
C ALA A 459 5.68 -12.05 -5.10
N ARG A 460 5.29 -13.33 -5.02
CA ARG A 460 4.36 -13.97 -5.97
C ARG A 460 2.94 -14.13 -5.41
N SER A 461 2.63 -13.49 -4.28
CA SER A 461 1.28 -13.53 -3.75
C SER A 461 0.32 -12.78 -4.67
N HIS A 462 -0.91 -13.29 -4.76
CA HIS A 462 -1.99 -12.63 -5.48
C HIS A 462 -2.16 -11.18 -5.03
N LEU A 463 -2.38 -10.26 -5.97
CA LEU A 463 -2.42 -8.83 -5.69
C LEU A 463 -3.46 -8.48 -4.62
N SER A 464 -4.68 -9.01 -4.70
CA SER A 464 -5.72 -8.78 -3.67
C SER A 464 -5.34 -9.29 -2.27
N VAL A 465 -4.57 -10.39 -2.18
CA VAL A 465 -4.10 -10.95 -0.91
C VAL A 465 -3.01 -10.06 -0.31
N MET A 466 -2.10 -9.60 -1.16
CA MET A 466 -1.09 -8.63 -0.78
C MET A 466 -1.73 -7.33 -0.29
N GLU A 467 -2.66 -6.76 -1.06
CA GLU A 467 -3.39 -5.55 -0.67
C GLU A 467 -4.11 -5.70 0.67
N TYR A 468 -4.82 -6.82 0.89
CA TYR A 468 -5.46 -7.08 2.17
C TYR A 468 -4.46 -7.02 3.33
N TRP A 469 -3.34 -7.76 3.26
CA TRP A 469 -2.38 -7.81 4.36
C TRP A 469 -1.51 -6.56 4.49
N ARG A 470 -1.27 -5.84 3.39
CA ARG A 470 -0.59 -4.53 3.40
C ARG A 470 -1.34 -3.54 4.27
N TRP A 471 -2.65 -3.42 4.09
CA TRP A 471 -3.49 -2.51 4.88
C TRP A 471 -3.70 -2.92 6.34
N TRP A 472 -3.18 -4.07 6.78
CA TRP A 472 -3.12 -4.38 8.22
C TRP A 472 -1.94 -3.71 8.94
N VAL A 473 -0.89 -3.30 8.22
CA VAL A 473 0.32 -2.70 8.80
C VAL A 473 0.50 -1.22 8.49
N VAL A 474 -0.24 -0.70 7.50
CA VAL A 474 -0.36 0.73 7.19
C VAL A 474 -1.46 1.33 8.05
#